data_AF-A0A359KIF5-F1
#
_entry.id   AF-A0A359KIF5-F1
#
_cell.length_a   1.000
_cell.length_b   1.000
_cell.length_c   1.000
_cell.angle_alpha   90.00
_cell.angle_beta   90.00
_cell.angle_gamma   90.00
#
_symmetry.space_group_name_H-M   'P 1'
#
loop_
_entity.id
_entity.type
_entity.pdbx_description
1 polymer ?
#
loop_
_entity_poly.entity_id
_entity_poly.type
_entity_poly.pdbx_seq_one_letter_code
_entity_poly.pdbx_strand_id
1 'polypeptide(L)'
;MAWFDQIISCSLVCHGGVRACDAYGRGGAMDERVGSRANGLAALEAAVLTGRLSRRDVLKRGAALGLTAPAIAALLAACGSSSKETPAATASSGGGAPGAGTATTGTSGGGRGRGSGDLLRILYWQAPPMLNQHYANGNLISNPAALVLEPLIRISPEGDVVAVLCEKAPSLENGGISADGKTVTYTLLEGLVWSDGTPVSSDDAKFTWKWAIDPAAGTTSSPAFVNVDDIEVVDARTFKIHLKNTDPAWYNIFGRGTSDGAPILPKHLLENYMGDKAQSAPFNMKPVGTGPYKVTNFVPGDVVNYEINESYRFPDKPFFKKVEYKGGGDAPSAARAVLQTGEVDYAINLQVEKSVLENLLKSGVGELIVLPDGSVEHVFINFADPNKEVDGARSEPSTQHPFLTDKAVREALALGVDRDMIV
;
A
#
# COMPACT_ATOMS: atom_id res chain seq x y z
N MET A 1 -28.56 1.77 7.77
CA MET A 1 -28.29 3.13 7.27
C MET A 1 -26.79 3.28 7.27
N ALA A 2 -26.19 3.28 6.08
CA ALA A 2 -24.75 3.27 5.86
C ALA A 2 -24.20 4.70 5.97
N TRP A 3 -23.13 4.86 6.73
CA TRP A 3 -22.21 5.99 6.65
C TRP A 3 -20.80 5.39 6.74
N PHE A 4 -20.11 5.38 5.61
CA PHE A 4 -18.68 5.08 5.49
C PHE A 4 -18.00 6.44 5.40
N ASP A 5 -17.27 6.84 6.44
CA ASP A 5 -16.35 7.97 6.38
C ASP A 5 -14.92 7.44 6.45
N GLN A 6 -14.09 8.10 5.65
CA GLN A 6 -12.80 7.71 5.11
C GLN A 6 -11.70 7.98 6.15
N ILE A 7 -10.90 6.97 6.50
CA ILE A 7 -9.75 7.11 7.40
C ILE A 7 -8.46 7.08 6.56
N ILE A 8 -7.52 7.95 6.93
CA ILE A 8 -6.38 8.39 6.12
C ILE A 8 -5.07 7.77 6.66
N SER A 9 -4.22 7.24 5.77
CA SER A 9 -2.86 6.77 6.11
C SER A 9 -1.80 7.39 5.19
N CYS A 10 -0.75 8.01 5.75
CA CYS A 10 0.22 8.83 4.99
C CYS A 10 1.52 8.10 4.65
N SER A 11 2.08 8.37 3.46
CA SER A 11 3.35 7.80 2.93
C SER A 11 3.93 8.63 1.77
N LEU A 12 5.12 9.25 1.94
CA LEU A 12 5.67 10.44 1.21
C LEU A 12 6.79 10.17 0.18
N VAL A 13 6.76 10.70 -1.06
CA VAL A 13 7.86 10.60 -2.08
C VAL A 13 8.24 11.98 -2.63
N CYS A 14 9.53 12.25 -2.87
CA CYS A 14 10.03 13.49 -3.50
C CYS A 14 10.23 13.41 -5.03
N HIS A 15 9.54 14.35 -5.72
CA HIS A 15 9.80 15.00 -7.01
C HIS A 15 9.61 14.30 -8.38
N GLY A 16 8.72 14.92 -9.19
CA GLY A 16 8.70 14.90 -10.65
C GLY A 16 7.28 14.89 -11.24
N GLY A 17 6.62 16.05 -11.33
CA GLY A 17 5.21 16.16 -11.73
C GLY A 17 4.91 15.62 -13.13
N VAL A 18 3.88 14.77 -13.23
CA VAL A 18 3.14 14.47 -14.47
C VAL A 18 1.66 14.28 -14.11
N ARG A 19 0.79 15.05 -14.76
CA ARG A 19 -0.67 14.89 -14.70
C ARG A 19 -1.06 13.57 -15.39
N ALA A 20 -1.85 12.75 -14.73
CA ALA A 20 -2.46 11.57 -15.34
C ALA A 20 -3.37 12.01 -16.50
N CYS A 21 -3.05 11.54 -17.70
CA CYS A 21 -3.93 11.61 -18.86
C CYS A 21 -4.83 10.38 -18.88
N ASP A 22 -6.13 10.64 -18.94
CA ASP A 22 -7.16 9.68 -19.34
C ASP A 22 -6.86 9.10 -20.72
N ALA A 23 -6.81 7.77 -20.81
CA ALA A 23 -7.19 7.03 -22.00
C ALA A 23 -7.30 5.55 -21.65
N TYR A 24 -8.51 5.01 -21.57
CA TYR A 24 -8.98 3.88 -22.39
C TYR A 24 -10.46 3.62 -22.05
N GLY A 25 -11.33 3.95 -23.00
CA GLY A 25 -12.75 3.67 -22.92
C GLY A 25 -13.09 2.25 -23.37
N ARG A 26 -14.06 1.66 -22.66
CA ARG A 26 -15.20 0.81 -23.08
C ARG A 26 -15.81 0.30 -21.77
N GLY A 27 -17.08 0.46 -21.44
CA GLY A 27 -18.27 0.64 -22.26
C GLY A 27 -19.32 -0.31 -21.69
N GLY A 28 -19.96 0.08 -20.58
CA GLY A 28 -21.08 -0.63 -19.96
C GLY A 28 -22.14 0.40 -19.56
N ALA A 29 -23.36 0.23 -20.06
CA ALA A 29 -24.41 1.24 -20.05
C ALA A 29 -24.81 1.68 -18.62
N MET A 30 -24.41 2.90 -18.24
CA MET A 30 -25.06 3.66 -17.17
C MET A 30 -26.25 4.42 -17.75
N ASP A 31 -27.34 4.48 -16.98
CA ASP A 31 -28.57 5.22 -17.27
C ASP A 31 -28.27 6.61 -17.88
N GLU A 32 -28.68 6.82 -19.13
CA GLU A 32 -28.40 8.02 -19.94
C GLU A 32 -28.77 9.34 -19.22
N ARG A 33 -29.72 9.28 -18.27
CA ARG A 33 -30.14 10.44 -17.47
C ARG A 33 -29.15 10.85 -16.39
N VAL A 34 -28.38 9.91 -15.84
CA VAL A 34 -27.35 10.17 -14.82
C VAL A 34 -26.07 10.69 -15.48
N GLY A 35 -25.68 10.11 -16.61
CA GLY A 35 -24.53 10.56 -17.40
C GLY A 35 -24.70 11.97 -17.97
N SER A 36 -25.91 12.34 -18.41
CA SER A 36 -26.22 13.69 -18.92
C SER A 36 -26.05 14.78 -17.85
N ARG A 37 -26.45 14.52 -16.60
CA ARG A 37 -26.35 15.48 -15.50
C ARG A 37 -24.92 15.64 -14.99
N ALA A 38 -24.18 14.54 -14.83
CA ALA A 38 -22.79 14.57 -14.40
C ALA A 38 -21.90 15.32 -15.41
N ASN A 39 -22.10 15.06 -16.72
CA ASN A 39 -21.41 15.78 -17.78
C ASN A 39 -21.79 17.28 -17.83
N GLY A 40 -23.05 17.61 -17.55
CA GLY A 40 -23.52 18.99 -17.47
C GLY A 40 -22.92 19.77 -16.29
N LEU A 41 -22.71 19.11 -15.14
CA LEU A 41 -22.11 19.70 -13.96
C LEU A 41 -20.63 19.99 -14.15
N ALA A 42 -19.88 19.02 -14.67
CA ALA A 42 -18.45 19.16 -14.96
C ALA A 42 -18.19 20.26 -16.01
N ALA A 43 -19.05 20.36 -17.04
CA ALA A 43 -18.96 21.43 -18.03
C ALA A 43 -19.28 22.82 -17.44
N LEU A 44 -20.23 22.90 -16.50
CA LEU A 44 -20.57 24.16 -15.82
C LEU A 44 -19.40 24.60 -14.91
N GLU A 45 -18.82 23.68 -14.15
CA GLU A 45 -17.67 23.93 -13.27
C GLU A 45 -16.45 24.41 -14.06
N ALA A 46 -16.07 23.71 -15.14
CA ALA A 46 -14.97 24.12 -15.99
C ALA A 46 -15.20 25.51 -16.64
N ALA A 47 -16.43 25.83 -17.01
CA ALA A 47 -16.78 27.13 -17.59
C ALA A 47 -16.79 28.28 -16.57
N VAL A 48 -17.10 27.99 -15.31
CA VAL A 48 -17.00 28.93 -14.18
C VAL A 48 -15.53 29.19 -13.83
N LEU A 49 -14.73 28.13 -13.69
CA LEU A 49 -13.31 28.22 -13.34
C LEU A 49 -12.47 28.94 -14.41
N THR A 50 -12.90 28.87 -15.68
CA THR A 50 -12.25 29.58 -16.79
C THR A 50 -12.79 30.98 -17.04
N GLY A 51 -13.73 31.47 -16.22
CA GLY A 51 -14.30 32.82 -16.32
C GLY A 51 -15.13 33.06 -17.59
N ARG A 52 -15.56 32.00 -18.28
CA ARG A 52 -16.23 32.07 -19.59
C ARG A 52 -17.74 32.31 -19.51
N LEU A 53 -18.31 32.30 -18.30
CA LEU A 53 -19.75 32.51 -18.07
C LEU A 53 -20.01 33.71 -17.16
N SER A 54 -21.04 34.49 -17.47
CA SER A 54 -21.49 35.54 -16.58
C SER A 54 -22.21 34.96 -15.36
N ARG A 55 -22.22 35.68 -14.23
CA ARG A 55 -22.93 35.24 -13.00
C ARG A 55 -24.40 34.88 -13.25
N ARG A 56 -25.04 35.59 -14.20
CA ARG A 56 -26.43 35.33 -14.62
C ARG A 56 -26.58 34.02 -15.39
N ASP A 57 -25.58 33.62 -16.18
CA ASP A 57 -25.58 32.36 -16.92
C ASP A 57 -25.31 31.16 -16.02
N VAL A 58 -24.46 31.33 -15.00
CA VAL A 58 -24.19 30.33 -13.97
C VAL A 58 -25.46 30.03 -13.16
N LEU A 59 -26.22 31.06 -12.77
CA LEU A 59 -27.51 30.91 -12.08
C LEU A 59 -28.53 30.13 -12.92
N LYS A 60 -28.68 30.48 -14.20
CA LYS A 60 -29.63 29.80 -15.10
C LYS A 60 -29.27 28.34 -15.36
N ARG A 61 -27.99 28.07 -15.64
CA ARG A 61 -27.50 26.72 -15.95
C ARG A 61 -27.45 25.84 -14.71
N GLY A 62 -27.06 26.38 -13.56
CA GLY A 62 -27.09 25.67 -12.29
C GLY A 62 -28.51 25.26 -11.88
N ALA A 63 -29.48 26.17 -11.98
CA ALA A 63 -30.89 25.85 -11.71
C ALA A 63 -31.46 24.81 -12.69
N ALA A 64 -31.10 24.89 -13.99
CA ALA A 64 -31.51 23.89 -14.99
C ALA A 64 -30.91 22.50 -14.75
N LEU A 65 -29.75 22.42 -14.08
CA LEU A 65 -29.11 21.18 -13.63
C LEU A 65 -29.63 20.71 -12.26
N GLY A 66 -30.58 21.42 -11.66
CA GLY A 66 -31.18 21.06 -10.37
C GLY A 66 -30.35 21.43 -9.15
N LEU A 67 -29.35 22.31 -9.30
CA LEU A 67 -28.55 22.79 -8.16
C LEU A 67 -29.37 23.71 -7.26
N THR A 68 -29.15 23.57 -5.95
CA THR A 68 -29.74 24.44 -4.93
C THR A 68 -29.05 25.80 -4.91
N ALA A 69 -29.76 26.84 -4.44
CA ALA A 69 -29.19 28.19 -4.35
C ALA A 69 -27.87 28.27 -3.54
N PRO A 70 -27.68 27.52 -2.43
CA PRO A 70 -26.39 27.46 -1.74
C PRO A 70 -25.26 26.86 -2.58
N ALA A 71 -25.54 25.80 -3.36
CA ALA A 71 -24.54 25.18 -4.23
C ALA A 71 -24.11 26.12 -5.37
N ILE A 72 -25.06 26.89 -5.94
CA ILE A 72 -24.75 27.90 -6.95
C ILE A 72 -23.95 29.07 -6.34
N ALA A 73 -24.24 29.46 -5.10
CA ALA A 73 -23.51 30.51 -4.40
C ALA A 73 -22.05 30.10 -4.11
N ALA A 74 -21.80 28.84 -3.74
CA ALA A 74 -20.44 28.32 -3.53
C ALA A 74 -19.59 28.36 -4.82
N LEU A 75 -20.18 28.00 -5.97
CA LEU A 75 -19.52 28.11 -7.29
C LEU A 75 -19.16 29.57 -7.64
N LEU A 76 -19.97 30.55 -7.23
CA LEU A 76 -19.71 31.97 -7.50
C LEU A 76 -18.68 32.59 -6.54
N ALA A 77 -18.55 32.07 -5.32
CA ALA A 77 -17.59 32.54 -4.32
C ALA A 77 -16.14 32.16 -4.70
N ALA A 78 -15.94 31.07 -5.44
CA ALA A 78 -14.63 30.61 -5.91
C ALA A 78 -13.92 31.58 -6.89
N CYS A 79 -14.60 32.62 -7.39
CA CYS A 79 -14.02 33.61 -8.31
C CYS A 79 -13.85 35.01 -7.68
N GLY A 80 -13.87 35.12 -6.35
CA GLY A 80 -13.91 36.39 -5.62
C GLY A 80 -12.58 36.94 -5.11
N SER A 81 -11.49 36.95 -5.88
CA SER A 81 -10.31 37.78 -5.55
C SER A 81 -9.58 38.24 -6.81
N SER A 82 -9.86 39.47 -7.23
CA SER A 82 -9.11 40.17 -8.28
C SER A 82 -8.77 41.57 -7.76
N SER A 83 -7.54 41.74 -7.26
CA SER A 83 -6.99 43.06 -6.92
C SER A 83 -6.39 43.68 -8.18
N LYS A 84 -6.95 44.83 -8.52
CA LYS A 84 -6.70 45.72 -9.65
C LYS A 84 -5.25 46.24 -9.71
N GLU A 85 -4.63 46.21 -10.90
CA GLU A 85 -3.50 47.06 -11.29
C GLU A 85 -3.98 48.42 -11.84
N THR A 86 -3.21 49.50 -11.64
CA THR A 86 -3.08 50.67 -12.55
C THR A 86 -1.79 51.49 -12.17
N PRO A 87 -1.22 52.39 -12.99
CA PRO A 87 0.04 52.13 -13.70
C PRO A 87 1.15 53.23 -13.59
N ALA A 88 2.34 52.86 -14.06
CA ALA A 88 3.44 53.64 -14.69
C ALA A 88 4.22 54.73 -13.91
N ALA A 89 5.55 54.56 -13.85
CA ALA A 89 6.55 55.57 -14.26
C ALA A 89 7.95 54.95 -14.48
N THR A 90 8.61 55.44 -15.53
CA THR A 90 9.90 55.11 -16.16
C THR A 90 11.18 55.25 -15.32
N ALA A 91 12.18 54.39 -15.57
CA ALA A 91 13.57 54.79 -15.83
C ALA A 91 14.41 53.66 -16.47
N SER A 92 15.32 54.08 -17.35
CA SER A 92 16.12 53.32 -18.33
C SER A 92 17.46 52.79 -17.78
N SER A 93 17.91 51.66 -18.31
CA SER A 93 19.28 51.32 -18.78
C SER A 93 19.48 49.81 -18.57
N GLY A 94 19.94 48.98 -19.50
CA GLY A 94 20.55 49.14 -20.80
C GLY A 94 21.48 47.93 -20.96
N GLY A 95 21.34 47.14 -22.03
CA GLY A 95 22.38 46.19 -22.44
C GLY A 95 21.92 44.79 -22.86
N GLY A 96 21.79 44.61 -24.18
CA GLY A 96 22.29 43.42 -24.88
C GLY A 96 21.42 42.16 -24.89
N ALA A 97 20.62 42.00 -25.94
CA ALA A 97 20.37 40.67 -26.52
C ALA A 97 21.66 40.18 -27.22
N PRO A 98 21.89 38.86 -27.33
CA PRO A 98 21.28 38.16 -28.47
C PRO A 98 20.86 36.70 -28.21
N GLY A 99 19.97 36.21 -29.08
CA GLY A 99 20.03 34.85 -29.58
C GLY A 99 19.00 33.87 -29.01
N ALA A 100 17.82 33.84 -29.63
CA ALA A 100 16.90 32.72 -29.53
C ALA A 100 17.56 31.44 -30.06
N GLY A 101 17.76 30.47 -29.16
CA GLY A 101 18.12 29.10 -29.47
C GLY A 101 17.02 28.18 -28.96
N THR A 102 16.36 27.52 -29.89
CA THR A 102 15.23 26.60 -29.72
C THR A 102 15.55 25.53 -28.68
N ALA A 103 15.02 25.68 -27.46
CA ALA A 103 15.02 24.60 -26.46
C ALA A 103 14.07 23.52 -26.96
N THR A 104 14.64 22.54 -27.64
CA THR A 104 13.98 21.27 -27.94
C THR A 104 13.60 20.67 -26.59
N THR A 105 12.31 20.68 -26.28
CA THR A 105 11.73 19.92 -25.18
C THR A 105 11.93 18.44 -25.48
N GLY A 106 13.10 17.94 -25.09
CA GLY A 106 13.39 16.53 -25.01
C GLY A 106 12.48 15.92 -23.96
N THR A 107 11.48 15.18 -24.43
CA THR A 107 10.75 14.20 -23.64
C THR A 107 11.75 13.15 -23.13
N SER A 108 12.25 13.29 -21.91
CA SER A 108 12.99 12.24 -21.22
C SER A 108 12.06 11.48 -20.25
N GLY A 109 11.11 10.74 -20.82
CA GLY A 109 10.50 9.58 -20.15
C GLY A 109 11.41 8.35 -20.21
N GLY A 110 12.73 8.53 -20.11
CA GLY A 110 13.68 7.44 -20.03
C GLY A 110 13.68 6.92 -18.60
N GLY A 111 13.24 5.69 -18.39
CA GLY A 111 13.43 4.99 -17.14
C GLY A 111 14.89 5.13 -16.74
N ARG A 112 15.16 5.78 -15.62
CA ARG A 112 16.53 5.94 -15.13
C ARG A 112 17.05 4.52 -14.90
N GLY A 113 18.09 4.10 -15.62
CA GLY A 113 18.49 2.71 -15.74
C GLY A 113 18.79 2.02 -14.41
N ARG A 114 18.82 0.69 -14.42
CA ARG A 114 19.13 -0.14 -13.24
C ARG A 114 20.37 0.36 -12.50
N GLY A 115 20.25 0.57 -11.20
CA GLY A 115 21.34 1.06 -10.35
C GLY A 115 21.88 2.44 -10.74
N SER A 116 21.10 3.30 -11.39
CA SER A 116 21.52 4.68 -11.68
C SER A 116 21.45 5.61 -10.46
N GLY A 117 20.65 5.27 -9.45
CA GLY A 117 20.63 5.95 -8.14
C GLY A 117 21.56 5.25 -7.15
N ASP A 118 22.14 5.99 -6.21
CA ASP A 118 23.12 5.40 -5.26
C ASP A 118 22.46 4.73 -4.05
N LEU A 119 22.08 5.53 -3.03
CA LEU A 119 21.48 5.03 -1.79
C LEU A 119 20.10 5.66 -1.60
N LEU A 120 19.10 4.83 -1.29
CA LEU A 120 17.80 5.25 -0.77
C LEU A 120 17.74 4.99 0.73
N ARG A 121 17.47 6.02 1.53
CA ARG A 121 17.29 5.94 2.99
C ARG A 121 15.80 5.96 3.33
N ILE A 122 15.32 4.85 3.89
CA ILE A 122 13.96 4.69 4.37
C ILE A 122 13.97 4.65 5.89
N LEU A 123 13.07 5.38 6.53
CA LEU A 123 12.86 5.34 7.97
C LEU A 123 11.44 4.90 8.33
N TYR A 124 11.34 3.84 9.13
CA TYR A 124 10.12 3.43 9.80
C TYR A 124 10.36 3.54 11.30
N TRP A 125 9.62 4.40 12.02
CA TRP A 125 9.93 4.71 13.44
C TRP A 125 9.91 3.48 14.38
N GLN A 126 9.27 2.39 13.97
CA GLN A 126 9.40 1.05 14.55
C GLN A 126 10.39 0.21 13.74
N ALA A 127 11.36 -0.42 14.41
CA ALA A 127 12.33 -1.27 13.73
C ALA A 127 11.83 -2.72 13.57
N PRO A 128 12.02 -3.34 12.40
CA PRO A 128 11.60 -4.73 12.19
C PRO A 128 12.43 -5.69 13.07
N PRO A 129 11.79 -6.65 13.74
CA PRO A 129 12.50 -7.70 14.48
C PRO A 129 12.97 -8.85 13.56
N MET A 130 12.31 -9.03 12.41
CA MET A 130 12.57 -10.07 11.42
C MET A 130 12.05 -9.65 10.04
N LEU A 131 12.32 -10.46 9.00
CA LEU A 131 12.00 -10.17 7.60
C LEU A 131 11.23 -11.30 6.89
N ASN A 132 10.64 -12.23 7.64
CA ASN A 132 9.77 -13.27 7.08
C ASN A 132 8.30 -12.85 7.20
N GLN A 133 7.64 -12.66 6.05
CA GLN A 133 6.24 -12.22 5.97
C GLN A 133 5.24 -13.20 6.61
N HIS A 134 5.60 -14.48 6.75
CA HIS A 134 4.72 -15.45 7.41
C HIS A 134 4.54 -15.22 8.92
N TYR A 135 5.36 -14.34 9.53
CA TYR A 135 5.24 -13.88 10.91
C TYR A 135 4.83 -12.40 11.00
N ALA A 136 4.47 -11.77 9.88
CA ALA A 136 4.05 -10.39 9.88
C ALA A 136 2.68 -10.22 10.56
N ASN A 137 2.59 -9.15 11.36
CA ASN A 137 1.36 -8.61 11.92
C ASN A 137 1.39 -7.10 11.65
N GLY A 138 0.93 -6.69 10.48
CA GLY A 138 1.02 -5.34 9.97
C GLY A 138 2.32 -5.04 9.22
N ASN A 139 2.46 -3.74 8.94
CA ASN A 139 3.43 -3.18 8.00
C ASN A 139 4.90 -3.25 8.45
N LEU A 140 5.14 -3.44 9.76
CA LEU A 140 6.47 -3.44 10.35
C LEU A 140 7.41 -4.49 9.73
N ILE A 141 6.91 -5.71 9.55
CA ILE A 141 7.67 -6.81 8.94
C ILE A 141 7.43 -6.84 7.43
N SER A 142 6.18 -6.64 6.99
CA SER A 142 5.80 -6.87 5.60
C SER A 142 6.43 -5.87 4.62
N ASN A 143 6.57 -4.59 4.99
CA ASN A 143 7.17 -3.58 4.11
C ASN A 143 8.66 -3.77 3.84
N PRO A 144 9.54 -3.90 4.86
CA PRO A 144 10.95 -4.17 4.60
C PRO A 144 11.15 -5.52 3.90
N ALA A 145 10.38 -6.55 4.27
CA ALA A 145 10.45 -7.85 3.62
C ALA A 145 10.01 -7.81 2.14
N ALA A 146 9.07 -6.94 1.76
CA ALA A 146 8.57 -6.81 0.38
C ALA A 146 9.62 -6.31 -0.63
N LEU A 147 10.78 -5.81 -0.16
CA LEU A 147 11.92 -5.51 -1.04
C LEU A 147 12.61 -6.79 -1.55
N VAL A 148 12.37 -7.92 -0.90
CA VAL A 148 13.02 -9.22 -1.15
C VAL A 148 11.99 -10.28 -1.55
N LEU A 149 10.85 -10.33 -0.85
CA LEU A 149 9.80 -11.32 -1.03
C LEU A 149 8.66 -10.73 -1.87
N GLU A 150 8.24 -11.47 -2.90
CA GLU A 150 7.11 -11.09 -3.74
C GLU A 150 6.00 -12.13 -3.64
N PRO A 151 4.72 -11.70 -3.61
CA PRO A 151 3.60 -12.62 -3.65
C PRO A 151 3.39 -13.16 -5.07
N LEU A 152 2.56 -14.19 -5.22
CA LEU A 152 2.16 -14.66 -6.55
C LEU A 152 1.23 -13.67 -7.26
N ILE A 153 0.35 -13.05 -6.47
CA ILE A 153 -0.65 -12.07 -6.89
C ILE A 153 -0.77 -10.96 -5.84
N ARG A 154 -1.33 -9.81 -6.21
CA ARG A 154 -1.64 -8.72 -5.29
C ARG A 154 -2.97 -8.08 -5.64
N ILE A 155 -3.55 -7.35 -4.70
CA ILE A 155 -4.71 -6.49 -4.97
C ILE A 155 -4.22 -5.10 -5.38
N SER A 156 -4.75 -4.55 -6.48
CA SER A 156 -4.47 -3.18 -6.90
C SER A 156 -5.27 -2.17 -6.05
N PRO A 157 -4.92 -0.87 -6.07
CA PRO A 157 -5.73 0.17 -5.44
C PRO A 157 -7.19 0.20 -5.90
N GLU A 158 -7.46 -0.25 -7.12
CA GLU A 158 -8.80 -0.34 -7.72
C GLU A 158 -9.58 -1.59 -7.26
N GLY A 159 -8.93 -2.50 -6.51
CA GLY A 159 -9.51 -3.74 -6.01
C GLY A 159 -9.31 -4.94 -6.95
N ASP A 160 -8.54 -4.80 -8.02
CA ASP A 160 -8.32 -5.87 -8.99
C ASP A 160 -7.25 -6.87 -8.51
N VAL A 161 -7.44 -8.14 -8.81
CA VAL A 161 -6.41 -9.17 -8.60
C VAL A 161 -5.39 -9.10 -9.74
N VAL A 162 -4.16 -8.71 -9.41
CA VAL A 162 -3.05 -8.51 -10.36
C VAL A 162 -1.98 -9.58 -10.17
N ALA A 163 -1.53 -10.17 -11.28
CA ALA A 163 -0.43 -11.13 -11.29
C ALA A 163 0.92 -10.46 -11.00
N VAL A 164 1.77 -11.14 -10.22
CA VAL A 164 3.13 -10.66 -9.88
C VAL A 164 4.19 -11.69 -10.30
N LEU A 165 4.08 -12.93 -9.82
CA LEU A 165 4.96 -14.05 -10.16
C LEU A 165 4.27 -15.12 -11.01
N CYS A 166 3.06 -14.85 -11.47
CA CYS A 166 2.29 -15.76 -12.32
C CYS A 166 2.09 -15.16 -13.71
N GLU A 167 1.88 -16.01 -14.72
CA GLU A 167 1.59 -15.57 -16.09
C GLU A 167 0.29 -14.76 -16.17
N LYS A 168 -0.70 -15.13 -15.35
CA LYS A 168 -2.00 -14.45 -15.24
C LYS A 168 -2.58 -14.65 -13.84
N ALA A 169 -3.43 -13.72 -13.41
CA ALA A 169 -4.21 -13.89 -12.18
C ALA A 169 -5.30 -14.94 -12.44
N PRO A 170 -5.50 -15.94 -11.55
CA PRO A 170 -6.57 -16.91 -11.71
C PRO A 170 -7.94 -16.23 -11.77
N SER A 171 -8.79 -16.64 -12.71
CA SER A 171 -10.18 -16.18 -12.78
C SER A 171 -11.09 -17.29 -13.34
N LEU A 172 -12.40 -17.14 -13.14
CA LEU A 172 -13.40 -18.02 -13.77
C LEU A 172 -13.33 -17.92 -15.30
N GLU A 173 -13.13 -16.71 -15.83
CA GLU A 173 -13.10 -16.42 -17.27
C GLU A 173 -11.93 -17.10 -17.99
N ASN A 174 -10.77 -17.16 -17.33
CA ASN A 174 -9.55 -17.72 -17.92
C ASN A 174 -9.28 -19.19 -17.53
N GLY A 175 -10.23 -19.83 -16.85
CA GLY A 175 -10.16 -21.20 -16.35
C GLY A 175 -9.21 -21.41 -15.17
N GLY A 176 -8.63 -20.35 -14.62
CA GLY A 176 -7.77 -20.41 -13.44
C GLY A 176 -8.54 -20.72 -12.16
N ILE A 177 -9.86 -20.48 -12.14
CA ILE A 177 -10.76 -20.93 -11.07
C ILE A 177 -11.78 -21.90 -11.69
N SER A 178 -11.97 -23.06 -11.07
CA SER A 178 -12.99 -24.04 -11.50
C SER A 178 -14.41 -23.47 -11.37
N ALA A 179 -15.36 -24.02 -12.13
CA ALA A 179 -16.74 -23.56 -12.12
C ALA A 179 -17.44 -23.66 -10.75
N ASP A 180 -17.02 -24.60 -9.89
CA ASP A 180 -17.49 -24.75 -8.51
C ASP A 180 -16.72 -23.88 -7.50
N GLY A 181 -15.69 -23.16 -7.95
CA GLY A 181 -14.84 -22.30 -7.13
C GLY A 181 -13.98 -23.05 -6.12
N LYS A 182 -13.77 -24.36 -6.29
CA LYS A 182 -12.99 -25.20 -5.36
C LYS A 182 -11.59 -25.53 -5.83
N THR A 183 -11.23 -25.20 -7.06
CA THR A 183 -9.87 -25.37 -7.58
C THR A 183 -9.36 -24.05 -8.10
N VAL A 184 -8.18 -23.64 -7.62
CA VAL A 184 -7.46 -22.46 -8.10
C VAL A 184 -6.14 -22.91 -8.72
N THR A 185 -5.91 -22.60 -9.99
CA THR A 185 -4.73 -22.99 -10.75
C THR A 185 -3.81 -21.80 -10.91
N TYR A 186 -2.56 -21.94 -10.45
CA TYR A 186 -1.49 -20.98 -10.69
C TYR A 186 -0.51 -21.54 -11.71
N THR A 187 -0.04 -20.66 -12.59
CA THR A 187 1.08 -20.92 -13.51
C THR A 187 2.13 -19.85 -13.29
N LEU A 188 3.28 -20.24 -12.73
CA LEU A 188 4.42 -19.39 -12.45
C LEU A 188 5.04 -18.86 -13.75
N LEU A 189 5.57 -17.65 -13.71
CA LEU A 189 6.35 -17.09 -14.82
C LEU A 189 7.53 -18.01 -15.16
N GLU A 190 7.88 -18.04 -16.45
CA GLU A 190 9.07 -18.77 -16.90
C GLU A 190 10.36 -18.10 -16.41
N GLY A 191 11.36 -18.91 -16.05
CA GLY A 191 12.69 -18.42 -15.68
C GLY A 191 12.77 -17.73 -14.32
N LEU A 192 11.76 -17.89 -13.45
CA LEU A 192 11.84 -17.37 -12.08
C LEU A 192 12.97 -18.04 -11.31
N VAL A 193 13.76 -17.21 -10.66
CA VAL A 193 14.91 -17.62 -9.84
C VAL A 193 14.88 -16.88 -8.51
N TRP A 194 15.24 -17.60 -7.47
CA TRP A 194 15.55 -17.05 -6.16
C TRP A 194 16.82 -16.19 -6.26
N SER A 195 17.02 -15.28 -5.29
CA SER A 195 18.21 -14.41 -5.26
C SER A 195 19.54 -15.16 -5.04
N ASP A 196 19.49 -16.44 -4.70
CA ASP A 196 20.65 -17.35 -4.66
C ASP A 196 20.90 -18.11 -5.98
N GLY A 197 20.06 -17.90 -7.00
CA GLY A 197 20.16 -18.52 -8.33
C GLY A 197 19.38 -19.83 -8.48
N THR A 198 18.79 -20.36 -7.40
CA THR A 198 17.98 -21.59 -7.48
C THR A 198 16.68 -21.31 -8.23
N PRO A 199 16.22 -22.18 -9.15
CA PRO A 199 14.93 -22.01 -9.82
C PRO A 199 13.76 -22.03 -8.83
N VAL A 200 12.79 -21.15 -9.04
CA VAL A 200 11.51 -21.17 -8.31
C VAL A 200 10.60 -22.22 -8.95
N SER A 201 9.87 -22.99 -8.13
CA SER A 201 9.02 -24.06 -8.64
C SER A 201 7.70 -24.23 -7.86
N SER A 202 6.77 -24.96 -8.45
CA SER A 202 5.53 -25.42 -7.81
C SER A 202 5.76 -26.21 -6.52
N ASP A 203 6.92 -26.86 -6.35
CA ASP A 203 7.27 -27.56 -5.12
C ASP A 203 7.45 -26.59 -3.95
N ASP A 204 7.91 -25.36 -4.21
CA ASP A 204 8.02 -24.29 -3.21
C ASP A 204 6.63 -23.91 -2.69
N ALA A 205 5.62 -23.83 -3.56
CA ALA A 205 4.24 -23.55 -3.16
C ALA A 205 3.67 -24.65 -2.25
N LYS A 206 3.80 -25.93 -2.66
CA LYS A 206 3.35 -27.06 -1.83
C LYS A 206 4.08 -27.14 -0.49
N PHE A 207 5.38 -26.87 -0.49
CA PHE A 207 6.19 -26.78 0.72
C PHE A 207 5.71 -25.66 1.65
N THR A 208 5.56 -24.45 1.12
CA THR A 208 5.15 -23.25 1.87
C THR A 208 3.82 -23.46 2.56
N TRP A 209 2.84 -24.04 1.87
CA TRP A 209 1.56 -24.36 2.46
C TRP A 209 1.71 -25.24 3.70
N LYS A 210 2.44 -26.37 3.58
CA LYS A 210 2.69 -27.29 4.70
C LYS A 210 3.45 -26.63 5.84
N TRP A 211 4.42 -25.79 5.52
CA TRP A 211 5.21 -25.04 6.51
C TRP A 211 4.33 -24.04 7.27
N ALA A 212 3.45 -23.32 6.56
CA ALA A 212 2.60 -22.29 7.13
C ALA A 212 1.49 -22.85 8.02
N ILE A 213 0.86 -23.98 7.66
CA ILE A 213 -0.24 -24.57 8.43
C ILE A 213 0.21 -25.40 9.63
N ASP A 214 1.51 -25.68 9.77
CA ASP A 214 2.05 -26.41 10.92
C ASP A 214 1.85 -25.56 12.19
N PRO A 215 1.05 -26.01 13.17
CA PRO A 215 0.81 -25.24 14.39
C PRO A 215 2.09 -24.96 15.18
N ALA A 216 3.08 -25.86 15.12
CA ALA A 216 4.35 -25.69 15.81
C ALA A 216 5.25 -24.63 15.15
N ALA A 217 5.00 -24.29 13.88
CA ALA A 217 5.68 -23.17 13.24
C ALA A 217 5.21 -21.82 13.77
N GLY A 218 3.97 -21.74 14.29
CA GLY A 218 3.44 -20.53 14.92
C GLY A 218 3.33 -19.33 13.96
N THR A 219 2.96 -19.58 12.70
CA THR A 219 2.88 -18.54 11.66
C THR A 219 1.58 -17.74 11.76
N THR A 220 1.67 -16.44 11.51
CA THR A 220 0.51 -15.53 11.44
C THR A 220 -0.22 -15.66 10.10
N SER A 221 0.45 -16.19 9.08
CA SER A 221 -0.11 -16.46 7.75
C SER A 221 -0.99 -17.71 7.66
N SER A 222 -0.96 -18.60 8.66
CA SER A 222 -1.74 -19.85 8.66
C SER A 222 -3.23 -19.68 8.33
N PRO A 223 -3.95 -18.60 8.73
CA PRO A 223 -5.34 -18.39 8.37
C PRO A 223 -5.60 -18.27 6.87
N ALA A 224 -4.62 -17.82 6.07
CA ALA A 224 -4.76 -17.77 4.62
C ALA A 224 -4.91 -19.16 3.99
N PHE A 225 -4.44 -20.21 4.68
CA PHE A 225 -4.35 -21.56 4.15
C PHE A 225 -5.32 -22.57 4.78
N VAL A 226 -6.11 -22.19 5.79
CA VAL A 226 -6.96 -23.13 6.54
C VAL A 226 -7.99 -23.87 5.68
N ASN A 227 -8.46 -23.21 4.62
CA ASN A 227 -9.44 -23.76 3.68
C ASN A 227 -8.80 -24.58 2.53
N VAL A 228 -7.47 -24.65 2.46
CA VAL A 228 -6.76 -25.51 1.51
C VAL A 228 -6.82 -26.96 1.98
N ASP A 229 -7.19 -27.86 1.08
CA ASP A 229 -7.22 -29.32 1.26
C ASP A 229 -5.93 -29.98 0.76
N ASP A 230 -5.52 -29.67 -0.47
CA ASP A 230 -4.23 -30.08 -1.05
C ASP A 230 -3.72 -29.04 -2.06
N ILE A 231 -2.40 -29.06 -2.28
CA ILE A 231 -1.76 -28.41 -3.41
C ILE A 231 -1.17 -29.48 -4.32
N GLU A 232 -1.80 -29.71 -5.47
CA GLU A 232 -1.35 -30.64 -6.51
C GLU A 232 -0.29 -29.97 -7.38
N VAL A 233 0.92 -30.51 -7.38
CA VAL A 233 1.98 -30.10 -8.31
C VAL A 233 1.75 -30.81 -9.64
N VAL A 234 1.34 -30.07 -10.67
CA VAL A 234 1.10 -30.60 -12.01
C VAL A 234 2.43 -30.71 -12.76
N ASP A 235 3.22 -29.64 -12.70
CA ASP A 235 4.57 -29.56 -13.24
C ASP A 235 5.39 -28.50 -12.48
N ALA A 236 6.62 -28.24 -12.91
CA ALA A 236 7.53 -27.32 -12.24
C ALA A 236 7.02 -25.87 -12.12
N ARG A 237 6.09 -25.43 -12.98
CA ARG A 237 5.51 -24.08 -12.96
C ARG A 237 4.02 -24.06 -12.70
N THR A 238 3.31 -25.17 -12.87
CA THR A 238 1.86 -25.25 -12.69
C THR A 238 1.51 -26.06 -11.45
N PHE A 239 0.66 -25.48 -10.59
CA PHE A 239 0.07 -26.18 -9.47
C PHE A 239 -1.39 -25.79 -9.29
N LYS A 240 -2.16 -26.69 -8.69
CA LYS A 240 -3.57 -26.49 -8.38
C LYS A 240 -3.77 -26.55 -6.88
N ILE A 241 -4.52 -25.59 -6.37
CA ILE A 241 -4.97 -25.55 -4.98
C ILE A 241 -6.37 -26.11 -4.96
N HIS A 242 -6.57 -27.20 -4.22
CA HIS A 242 -7.87 -27.79 -3.95
C HIS A 242 -8.37 -27.25 -2.62
N LEU A 243 -9.56 -26.66 -2.62
CA LEU A 243 -10.18 -26.04 -1.46
C LEU A 243 -11.26 -26.96 -0.87
N LYS A 244 -11.37 -27.00 0.46
CA LYS A 244 -12.42 -27.76 1.17
C LYS A 244 -13.79 -27.21 0.81
N ASN A 245 -13.91 -25.88 0.85
CA ASN A 245 -15.12 -25.12 0.51
C ASN A 245 -14.78 -24.02 -0.48
N THR A 246 -15.78 -23.59 -1.26
CA THR A 246 -15.65 -22.41 -2.13
C THR A 246 -15.23 -21.19 -1.31
N ASP A 247 -14.20 -20.48 -1.78
CA ASP A 247 -13.61 -19.35 -1.06
C ASP A 247 -13.56 -18.10 -1.94
N PRO A 248 -14.37 -17.06 -1.67
CA PRO A 248 -14.26 -15.82 -2.41
C PRO A 248 -12.96 -15.06 -2.11
N ALA A 249 -12.26 -15.38 -1.02
CA ALA A 249 -11.01 -14.77 -0.59
C ALA A 249 -9.77 -15.60 -0.94
N TRP A 250 -9.89 -16.51 -1.93
CA TRP A 250 -8.78 -17.35 -2.41
C TRP A 250 -7.50 -16.57 -2.76
N TYR A 251 -7.64 -15.29 -3.13
CA TYR A 251 -6.54 -14.42 -3.51
C TYR A 251 -5.58 -14.11 -2.34
N ASN A 252 -5.94 -14.45 -1.10
CA ASN A 252 -5.03 -14.38 0.04
C ASN A 252 -4.02 -15.54 0.06
N ILE A 253 -4.31 -16.64 -0.63
CA ILE A 253 -3.42 -17.79 -0.73
C ILE A 253 -2.26 -17.43 -1.65
N PHE A 254 -1.05 -17.33 -1.09
CA PHE A 254 0.16 -16.82 -1.73
C PHE A 254 0.12 -15.36 -2.23
N GLY A 255 -0.96 -14.64 -1.92
CA GLY A 255 -1.15 -13.27 -2.35
C GLY A 255 -0.73 -12.24 -1.31
N ARG A 256 -0.63 -10.99 -1.77
CA ARG A 256 -0.66 -9.79 -0.92
C ARG A 256 -1.99 -9.07 -1.16
N GLY A 257 -3.04 -9.62 -0.55
CA GLY A 257 -4.39 -9.08 -0.57
C GLY A 257 -4.69 -8.30 0.70
N THR A 258 -5.65 -8.78 1.51
CA THR A 258 -6.04 -8.17 2.78
C THR A 258 -5.14 -8.59 3.96
N SER A 259 -4.27 -9.58 3.76
CA SER A 259 -3.27 -10.03 4.74
C SER A 259 -1.89 -9.44 4.45
N ASP A 260 -0.99 -9.48 5.45
CA ASP A 260 0.39 -8.99 5.36
C ASP A 260 1.30 -9.70 4.34
N GLY A 261 0.75 -10.65 3.61
CA GLY A 261 1.40 -11.44 2.56
C GLY A 261 1.73 -12.85 3.03
N ALA A 262 1.56 -13.83 2.13
CA ALA A 262 1.94 -15.22 2.37
C ALA A 262 2.80 -15.76 1.20
N PRO A 263 3.87 -15.06 0.79
CA PRO A 263 4.63 -15.40 -0.41
C PRO A 263 5.14 -16.84 -0.37
N ILE A 264 5.43 -17.42 -1.53
CA ILE A 264 6.11 -18.73 -1.56
C ILE A 264 7.50 -18.63 -0.90
N LEU A 265 7.90 -19.70 -0.24
CA LEU A 265 9.16 -19.87 0.49
C LEU A 265 10.08 -20.85 -0.23
N PRO A 266 11.41 -20.59 -0.25
CA PRO A 266 12.39 -21.47 -0.87
C PRO A 266 12.52 -22.79 -0.10
N LYS A 267 11.95 -23.87 -0.64
CA LYS A 267 11.95 -25.20 -0.02
C LYS A 267 13.36 -25.67 0.31
N HIS A 268 14.31 -25.46 -0.60
CA HIS A 268 15.70 -25.92 -0.46
C HIS A 268 16.43 -25.31 0.74
N LEU A 269 15.97 -24.17 1.28
CA LEU A 269 16.54 -23.54 2.47
C LEU A 269 15.79 -23.88 3.76
N LEU A 270 14.51 -24.24 3.64
CA LEU A 270 13.59 -24.30 4.77
C LEU A 270 13.05 -25.69 5.08
N GLU A 271 13.28 -26.69 4.23
CA GLU A 271 12.79 -28.06 4.46
C GLU A 271 13.30 -28.69 5.77
N ASN A 272 14.45 -28.24 6.27
CA ASN A 272 15.02 -28.69 7.55
C ASN A 272 14.57 -27.83 8.76
N TYR A 273 13.77 -26.79 8.54
CA TYR A 273 13.24 -25.86 9.54
C TYR A 273 11.70 -25.91 9.60
N MET A 274 11.15 -27.11 9.69
CA MET A 274 9.72 -27.38 9.88
C MET A 274 9.33 -27.38 11.37
N GLY A 275 8.04 -27.22 11.67
CA GLY A 275 7.51 -27.28 13.03
C GLY A 275 8.16 -26.27 13.96
N ASP A 276 8.55 -26.73 15.16
CA ASP A 276 9.17 -25.91 16.21
C ASP A 276 10.48 -25.23 15.79
N LYS A 277 11.15 -25.73 14.74
CA LYS A 277 12.39 -25.12 14.21
C LYS A 277 12.13 -23.92 13.30
N ALA A 278 10.90 -23.72 12.82
CA ALA A 278 10.57 -22.69 11.85
C ALA A 278 10.95 -21.27 12.30
N GLN A 279 10.80 -20.96 13.58
CA GLN A 279 11.14 -19.64 14.14
C GLN A 279 12.66 -19.40 14.23
N SER A 280 13.44 -20.48 14.29
CA SER A 280 14.92 -20.41 14.34
C SER A 280 15.59 -20.36 12.97
N ALA A 281 14.81 -20.44 11.88
CA ALA A 281 15.35 -20.45 10.53
C ALA A 281 16.17 -19.17 10.24
N PRO A 282 17.41 -19.28 9.74
CA PRO A 282 18.20 -18.11 9.33
C PRO A 282 17.51 -17.22 8.30
N PHE A 283 16.60 -17.81 7.51
CA PHE A 283 15.72 -17.12 6.58
C PHE A 283 14.93 -15.97 7.22
N ASN A 284 14.54 -16.10 8.50
CA ASN A 284 13.78 -15.07 9.21
C ASN A 284 14.56 -13.75 9.33
N MET A 285 15.89 -13.81 9.26
CA MET A 285 16.76 -12.64 9.32
C MET A 285 17.30 -12.25 7.95
N LYS A 286 17.59 -13.24 7.10
CA LYS A 286 18.18 -13.01 5.78
C LYS A 286 17.40 -13.78 4.72
N PRO A 287 16.19 -13.32 4.36
CA PRO A 287 15.36 -14.01 3.40
C PRO A 287 16.02 -14.05 2.03
N VAL A 288 15.77 -15.15 1.32
CA VAL A 288 16.09 -15.34 -0.10
C VAL A 288 14.77 -15.28 -0.86
N GLY A 289 14.68 -14.41 -1.85
CA GLY A 289 13.43 -14.07 -2.51
C GLY A 289 13.62 -13.75 -3.98
N THR A 290 12.51 -13.45 -4.67
CA THR A 290 12.50 -13.12 -6.10
C THR A 290 12.51 -11.61 -6.36
N GLY A 291 12.45 -10.80 -5.31
CA GLY A 291 12.29 -9.35 -5.36
C GLY A 291 13.51 -8.58 -5.89
N PRO A 292 13.39 -7.25 -6.06
CA PRO A 292 14.41 -6.40 -6.67
C PRO A 292 15.70 -6.28 -5.86
N TYR A 293 15.66 -6.58 -4.56
CA TYR A 293 16.79 -6.48 -3.66
C TYR A 293 17.02 -7.77 -2.88
N LYS A 294 18.22 -7.89 -2.31
CA LYS A 294 18.60 -8.92 -1.34
C LYS A 294 19.24 -8.27 -0.11
N VAL A 295 19.06 -8.89 1.05
CA VAL A 295 19.62 -8.38 2.32
C VAL A 295 21.14 -8.59 2.34
N THR A 296 21.89 -7.53 2.61
CA THR A 296 23.34 -7.61 2.82
C THR A 296 23.67 -7.71 4.31
N ASN A 297 23.00 -6.91 5.14
CA ASN A 297 23.15 -6.87 6.58
C ASN A 297 21.80 -6.60 7.25
N PHE A 298 21.57 -7.21 8.41
CA PHE A 298 20.40 -6.90 9.23
C PHE A 298 20.77 -6.92 10.71
N VAL A 299 20.55 -5.79 11.37
CA VAL A 299 20.61 -5.65 12.82
C VAL A 299 19.16 -5.57 13.32
N PRO A 300 18.60 -6.65 13.90
CA PRO A 300 17.23 -6.63 14.41
C PRO A 300 17.02 -5.49 15.39
N GLY A 301 15.91 -4.78 15.23
CA GLY A 301 15.59 -3.62 16.06
C GLY A 301 16.34 -2.32 15.70
N ASP A 302 17.13 -2.29 14.61
CA ASP A 302 17.84 -1.08 14.16
C ASP A 302 17.78 -0.89 12.64
N VAL A 303 18.52 -1.66 11.85
CA VAL A 303 18.71 -1.36 10.42
C VAL A 303 18.83 -2.61 9.55
N VAL A 304 18.20 -2.55 8.37
CA VAL A 304 18.37 -3.51 7.28
C VAL A 304 19.03 -2.82 6.10
N ASN A 305 20.11 -3.39 5.58
CA ASN A 305 20.77 -2.95 4.37
C ASN A 305 20.51 -3.92 3.23
N TYR A 306 20.24 -3.37 2.06
CA TYR A 306 19.96 -4.13 0.86
C TYR A 306 20.86 -3.70 -0.30
N GLU A 307 21.11 -4.64 -1.21
CA GLU A 307 21.69 -4.38 -2.52
C GLU A 307 20.83 -5.02 -3.61
N ILE A 308 21.05 -4.61 -4.87
CA ILE A 308 20.31 -5.16 -6.01
C ILE A 308 20.41 -6.70 -6.03
N ASN A 309 19.27 -7.34 -6.24
CA ASN A 309 19.22 -8.75 -6.57
C ASN A 309 19.60 -8.91 -8.04
N GLU A 310 20.78 -9.46 -8.31
CA GLU A 310 21.25 -9.61 -9.69
C GLU A 310 20.34 -10.53 -10.53
N SER A 311 19.69 -11.48 -9.88
CA SER A 311 18.72 -12.41 -10.46
C SER A 311 17.33 -11.80 -10.70
N TYR A 312 17.12 -10.51 -10.41
CA TYR A 312 15.81 -9.88 -10.59
C TYR A 312 15.40 -9.84 -12.07
N ARG A 313 14.21 -10.37 -12.35
CA ARG A 313 13.67 -10.61 -13.71
C ARG A 313 13.53 -9.37 -14.60
N PHE A 314 13.56 -8.17 -14.04
CA PHE A 314 13.48 -6.92 -14.80
C PHE A 314 14.89 -6.31 -14.95
N PRO A 315 15.49 -6.34 -16.15
CA PRO A 315 16.88 -5.91 -16.36
C PRO A 315 17.10 -4.41 -16.13
N ASP A 316 16.07 -3.58 -16.31
CA ASP A 316 16.16 -2.12 -16.14
C ASP A 316 15.76 -1.65 -14.73
N LYS A 317 15.53 -2.58 -13.79
CA LYS A 317 15.12 -2.29 -12.41
C LYS A 317 16.01 -3.05 -11.41
N PRO A 318 16.12 -2.56 -10.16
CA PRO A 318 15.58 -1.30 -9.62
C PRO A 318 16.51 -0.10 -9.88
N PHE A 319 16.03 1.12 -9.61
CA PHE A 319 16.79 2.36 -9.84
C PHE A 319 17.93 2.57 -8.84
N PHE A 320 17.73 2.33 -7.55
CA PHE A 320 18.76 2.53 -6.52
C PHE A 320 19.67 1.31 -6.39
N LYS A 321 20.98 1.50 -6.25
CA LYS A 321 21.96 0.42 -6.01
C LYS A 321 21.78 -0.18 -4.62
N LYS A 322 21.48 0.65 -3.63
CA LYS A 322 21.35 0.27 -2.23
C LYS A 322 20.11 0.88 -1.61
N VAL A 323 19.55 0.15 -0.66
CA VAL A 323 18.50 0.65 0.23
C VAL A 323 19.00 0.45 1.66
N GLU A 324 18.92 1.50 2.46
CA GLU A 324 19.02 1.42 3.91
C GLU A 324 17.61 1.60 4.46
N TYR A 325 17.12 0.59 5.18
CA TYR A 325 15.84 0.63 5.86
C TYR A 325 16.11 0.65 7.35
N LYS A 326 16.06 1.85 7.92
CA LYS A 326 16.27 2.07 9.34
C LYS A 326 14.94 2.06 10.08
N GLY A 327 14.98 1.58 11.31
CA GLY A 327 13.94 1.91 12.26
C GLY A 327 14.43 2.36 13.62
N GLY A 328 13.48 2.71 14.46
CA GLY A 328 13.71 3.25 15.80
C GLY A 328 13.44 4.75 15.91
N GLY A 329 13.47 5.23 17.16
CA GLY A 329 13.06 6.58 17.53
C GLY A 329 11.57 6.65 17.86
N ASP A 330 10.92 7.72 17.37
CA ASP A 330 9.51 8.00 17.54
C ASP A 330 8.96 8.63 16.24
N ALA A 331 7.63 8.59 16.07
CA ALA A 331 6.99 9.12 14.85
C ALA A 331 7.33 10.61 14.59
N PRO A 332 7.29 11.53 15.58
CA PRO A 332 7.74 12.91 15.38
C PRO A 332 9.21 13.05 14.95
N SER A 333 10.12 12.24 15.49
CA SER A 333 11.53 12.21 15.10
C SER A 333 11.71 11.74 13.66
N ALA A 334 11.00 10.69 13.24
CA ALA A 334 11.01 10.24 11.86
C ALA A 334 10.43 11.28 10.89
N ALA A 335 9.35 11.95 11.29
CA ALA A 335 8.77 13.03 10.50
C ALA A 335 9.73 14.23 10.38
N ARG A 336 10.44 14.61 11.45
CA ARG A 336 11.51 15.64 11.37
C ARG A 336 12.61 15.27 10.38
N ALA A 337 13.06 14.00 10.41
CA ALA A 337 14.15 13.54 9.56
C ALA A 337 13.83 13.70 8.07
N VAL A 338 12.60 13.38 7.67
CA VAL A 338 12.18 13.48 6.26
C VAL A 338 11.65 14.87 5.88
N LEU A 339 10.97 15.57 6.80
CA LEU A 339 10.30 16.84 6.49
C LEU A 339 11.17 18.06 6.74
N GLN A 340 12.20 18.00 7.60
CA GLN A 340 12.98 19.18 7.99
C GLN A 340 14.48 19.04 7.73
N THR A 341 15.09 17.92 8.13
CA THR A 341 16.55 17.77 8.03
C THR A 341 17.00 17.17 6.71
N GLY A 342 16.15 16.36 6.05
CA GLY A 342 16.50 15.63 4.84
C GLY A 342 17.52 14.52 5.09
N GLU A 343 17.65 14.05 6.34
CA GLU A 343 18.55 12.95 6.70
C GLU A 343 18.11 11.61 6.07
N VAL A 344 16.81 11.48 5.79
CA VAL A 344 16.21 10.32 5.14
C VAL A 344 15.39 10.75 3.94
N ASP A 345 15.31 9.89 2.93
CA ASP A 345 14.65 10.21 1.66
C ASP A 345 13.16 9.86 1.70
N TYR A 346 12.77 8.93 2.57
CA TYR A 346 11.42 8.41 2.69
C TYR A 346 11.13 8.01 4.13
N ALA A 347 9.98 8.42 4.68
CA ALA A 347 9.47 7.89 5.93
C ALA A 347 7.99 7.51 5.79
N ILE A 348 7.62 6.42 6.45
CA ILE A 348 6.30 5.78 6.32
C ILE A 348 5.69 5.55 7.70
N ASN A 349 4.35 5.48 7.72
CA ASN A 349 3.54 5.30 8.92
C ASN A 349 3.83 6.41 9.95
N LEU A 350 3.87 7.67 9.49
CA LEU A 350 4.09 8.83 10.36
C LEU A 350 2.82 9.07 11.20
N GLN A 351 2.69 8.33 12.30
CA GLN A 351 1.62 8.47 13.30
C GLN A 351 1.87 9.70 14.18
N VAL A 352 1.91 10.86 13.54
CA VAL A 352 2.21 12.16 14.18
C VAL A 352 0.92 12.94 14.33
N GLU A 353 0.72 13.52 15.51
CA GLU A 353 -0.41 14.42 15.76
C GLU A 353 -0.42 15.58 14.76
N LYS A 354 -1.61 15.96 14.32
CA LYS A 354 -1.83 16.89 13.22
C LYS A 354 -1.13 18.23 13.42
N SER A 355 -1.27 18.86 14.59
CA SER A 355 -0.63 20.16 14.89
C SER A 355 0.90 20.08 14.87
N VAL A 356 1.48 18.96 15.32
CA VAL A 356 2.93 18.72 15.19
C VAL A 356 3.30 18.57 13.72
N LEU A 357 2.57 17.75 12.95
CA LEU A 357 2.85 17.51 11.54
C LEU A 357 2.75 18.79 10.69
N GLU A 358 1.71 19.61 10.91
CA GLU A 358 1.53 20.91 10.25
C GLU A 358 2.69 21.87 10.52
N ASN A 359 3.27 21.84 11.72
CA ASN A 359 4.45 22.63 12.05
C ASN A 359 5.71 22.10 11.35
N LEU A 360 5.87 20.78 11.25
CA LEU A 360 7.01 20.18 10.55
C LEU A 360 7.02 20.53 9.06
N LEU A 361 5.85 20.55 8.42
CA LEU A 361 5.70 20.83 6.98
C LEU A 361 6.08 22.26 6.57
N LYS A 362 6.11 23.22 7.50
CA LYS A 362 6.46 24.62 7.23
C LYS A 362 7.91 24.81 6.74
N SER A 363 8.80 23.83 6.94
CA SER A 363 10.18 23.87 6.45
C SER A 363 10.29 23.84 4.92
N GLY A 364 9.33 23.21 4.23
CA GLY A 364 9.36 22.99 2.79
C GLY A 364 10.42 22.00 2.28
N VAL A 365 11.11 21.25 3.16
CA VAL A 365 12.14 20.28 2.76
C VAL A 365 11.53 18.98 2.22
N GLY A 366 10.42 18.52 2.80
CA GLY A 366 9.68 17.33 2.37
C GLY A 366 8.21 17.62 2.05
N GLU A 367 7.57 16.68 1.37
CA GLU A 367 6.17 16.76 0.95
C GLU A 367 5.35 15.65 1.63
N LEU A 368 4.25 16.00 2.30
CA LEU A 368 3.28 15.02 2.82
C LEU A 368 2.44 14.43 1.70
N ILE A 369 2.49 13.10 1.52
CA ILE A 369 1.57 12.34 0.68
C ILE A 369 0.66 11.54 1.59
N VAL A 370 -0.63 11.68 1.32
CA VAL A 370 -1.73 11.14 2.08
C VAL A 370 -2.47 10.17 1.18
N LEU A 371 -2.53 8.89 1.53
CA LEU A 371 -3.23 7.88 0.75
C LEU A 371 -4.42 7.34 1.55
N PRO A 372 -5.65 7.41 1.03
CA PRO A 372 -6.75 6.70 1.65
C PRO A 372 -6.49 5.19 1.52
N ASP A 373 -6.70 4.46 2.60
CA ASP A 373 -6.65 3.00 2.59
C ASP A 373 -7.90 2.40 3.27
N GLY A 374 -8.00 1.07 3.27
CA GLY A 374 -9.08 0.36 3.94
C GLY A 374 -8.83 0.06 5.42
N SER A 375 -7.77 0.62 6.00
CA SER A 375 -7.37 0.35 7.38
C SER A 375 -8.33 1.07 8.33
N VAL A 376 -8.68 0.40 9.44
CA VAL A 376 -9.52 0.96 10.49
C VAL A 376 -8.73 0.93 11.79
N GLU A 377 -8.43 2.11 12.32
CA GLU A 377 -7.91 2.26 13.68
C GLU A 377 -9.05 2.09 14.68
N HIS A 378 -8.88 1.18 15.63
CA HIS A 378 -9.90 0.88 16.63
C HIS A 378 -9.32 0.39 17.96
N VAL A 379 -10.13 0.44 19.02
CA VAL A 379 -9.76 -0.10 20.33
C VAL A 379 -10.30 -1.52 20.45
N PHE A 380 -9.39 -2.49 20.60
CA PHE A 380 -9.76 -3.87 20.92
C PHE A 380 -10.24 -3.98 22.37
N ILE A 381 -11.43 -4.55 22.57
CA ILE A 381 -11.98 -4.83 23.88
C ILE A 381 -11.63 -6.26 24.27
N ASN A 382 -10.80 -6.42 25.31
CA ASN A 382 -10.54 -7.72 25.90
C ASN A 382 -11.71 -8.13 26.81
N PHE A 383 -12.41 -9.18 26.44
CA PHE A 383 -13.54 -9.71 27.21
C PHE A 383 -13.14 -10.68 28.32
N ALA A 384 -11.87 -11.09 28.38
CA ALA A 384 -11.33 -11.89 29.47
C ALA A 384 -10.98 -11.01 30.68
N ASP A 385 -10.98 -11.60 31.88
CA ASP A 385 -10.54 -10.91 33.09
C ASP A 385 -9.01 -10.87 33.15
N PRO A 386 -8.36 -9.70 33.02
CA PRO A 386 -6.90 -9.62 33.09
C PRO A 386 -6.36 -9.83 34.51
N ASN A 387 -7.22 -9.81 35.54
CA ASN A 387 -6.82 -9.96 36.95
C ASN A 387 -7.04 -11.39 37.47
N LYS A 388 -7.71 -12.25 36.71
CA LYS A 388 -7.88 -13.66 37.04
C LYS A 388 -6.86 -14.49 36.27
N GLU A 389 -6.04 -15.23 37.00
CA GLU A 389 -5.11 -16.18 36.44
C GLU A 389 -5.74 -17.58 36.41
N VAL A 390 -5.57 -18.29 35.29
CA VAL A 390 -5.97 -19.68 35.10
C VAL A 390 -4.78 -20.41 34.51
N ASP A 391 -4.31 -21.45 35.19
CA ASP A 391 -3.18 -22.30 34.75
C ASP A 391 -1.90 -21.51 34.36
N GLY A 392 -1.61 -20.42 35.08
CA GLY A 392 -0.44 -19.58 34.81
C GLY A 392 -0.66 -18.48 33.76
N ALA A 393 -1.84 -18.40 33.15
CA ALA A 393 -2.18 -17.43 32.12
C ALA A 393 -3.15 -16.35 32.63
N ARG A 394 -2.82 -15.08 32.37
CA ARG A 394 -3.72 -13.92 32.56
C ARG A 394 -4.49 -13.65 31.27
N SER A 395 -5.67 -13.03 31.38
CA SER A 395 -6.57 -12.79 30.23
C SER A 395 -6.97 -14.08 29.52
N GLU A 396 -7.10 -15.18 30.26
CA GLU A 396 -7.53 -16.47 29.72
C GLU A 396 -8.96 -16.34 29.14
N PRO A 397 -9.22 -16.72 27.86
CA PRO A 397 -10.51 -16.52 27.20
C PRO A 397 -11.74 -17.12 27.90
N SER A 398 -11.55 -18.11 28.78
CA SER A 398 -12.64 -18.70 29.57
C SER A 398 -13.09 -17.84 30.76
N THR A 399 -12.34 -16.79 31.10
CA THR A 399 -12.69 -15.83 32.16
C THR A 399 -13.53 -14.67 31.60
N GLN A 400 -14.22 -13.94 32.48
CA GLN A 400 -15.08 -12.83 32.07
C GLN A 400 -14.62 -11.52 32.70
N HIS A 401 -14.36 -10.51 31.86
CA HIS A 401 -13.98 -9.19 32.32
C HIS A 401 -15.04 -8.63 33.28
N PRO A 402 -14.65 -8.07 34.45
CA PRO A 402 -15.60 -7.65 35.49
C PRO A 402 -16.60 -6.56 35.11
N PHE A 403 -16.40 -5.87 33.98
CA PHE A 403 -17.24 -4.74 33.57
C PHE A 403 -17.30 -4.53 32.06
N LEU A 404 -16.29 -4.93 31.29
CA LEU A 404 -16.36 -4.83 29.82
C LEU A 404 -17.34 -5.84 29.19
N THR A 405 -17.86 -6.80 29.96
CA THR A 405 -18.98 -7.67 29.56
C THR A 405 -20.31 -6.90 29.49
N ASP A 406 -20.47 -5.83 30.27
CA ASP A 406 -21.65 -4.97 30.21
C ASP A 406 -21.63 -4.11 28.93
N LYS A 407 -22.70 -4.21 28.15
CA LYS A 407 -22.89 -3.43 26.92
C LYS A 407 -22.93 -1.93 27.21
N ALA A 408 -23.56 -1.50 28.30
CA ALA A 408 -23.70 -0.09 28.64
C ALA A 408 -22.32 0.56 28.90
N VAL A 409 -21.40 -0.19 29.51
CA VAL A 409 -20.01 0.26 29.72
C VAL A 409 -19.31 0.45 28.38
N ARG A 410 -19.42 -0.53 27.45
CA ARG A 410 -18.80 -0.41 26.13
C ARG A 410 -19.41 0.72 25.28
N GLU A 411 -20.72 0.93 25.38
CA GLU A 411 -21.40 2.06 24.72
C GLU A 411 -20.93 3.39 25.30
N ALA A 412 -20.80 3.52 26.62
CA ALA A 412 -20.26 4.71 27.26
C ALA A 412 -18.82 5.00 26.81
N LEU A 413 -17.96 3.98 26.74
CA LEU A 413 -16.60 4.13 26.20
C LEU A 413 -16.62 4.59 24.74
N ALA A 414 -17.47 4.01 23.90
CA ALA A 414 -17.56 4.38 22.49
C ALA A 414 -18.08 5.81 22.25
N LEU A 415 -19.02 6.28 23.09
CA LEU A 415 -19.59 7.63 23.06
C LEU A 415 -18.66 8.67 23.69
N GLY A 416 -17.79 8.27 24.63
CA GLY A 416 -16.83 9.16 25.28
C GLY A 416 -15.62 9.54 24.43
N VAL A 417 -15.45 8.93 23.25
CA VAL A 417 -14.35 9.23 22.33
C VAL A 417 -14.79 10.27 21.29
N ASP A 418 -14.22 11.47 21.40
CA ASP A 418 -14.27 12.50 20.36
C ASP A 418 -13.32 12.10 19.22
N ARG A 419 -13.89 11.61 18.13
CA ARG A 419 -13.13 11.14 16.96
C ARG A 419 -12.62 12.28 16.09
N ASP A 420 -13.35 13.39 16.03
CA ASP A 420 -12.98 14.57 15.22
C ASP A 420 -11.74 15.27 15.78
N MET A 421 -11.50 15.13 17.09
CA MET A 421 -10.26 15.61 17.72
C MET A 421 -9.04 14.72 17.40
N ILE A 422 -9.24 13.45 17.05
CA ILE A 422 -8.15 12.48 16.81
C ILE A 422 -7.66 12.55 15.36
N VAL A 423 -8.53 12.88 14.39
CA VAL A 423 -8.26 12.79 12.93
C VAL A 423 -7.81 14.08 12.25
#